data_AF-A0AAU1CHG6-F1
#
_entry.id   AF-A0AAU1CHG6-F1
#
_cell.length_a   1.000
_cell.length_b   1.000
_cell.length_c   1.000
_cell.angle_alpha   90.00
_cell.angle_beta   90.00
_cell.angle_gamma   90.00
#
_symmetry.space_group_name_H-M   'P 1'
#
loop_
_entity.id
_entity.type
_entity.pdbx_description
1 polymer ?
#
loop_
_entity_poly.entity_id
_entity_poly.type
_entity_poly.pdbx_seq_one_letter_code
_entity_poly.pdbx_strand_id
1 'polypeptide(L)' 'MTGLNTILILVGLFLAGGVYSFSKQGMPKGVIVLLSIASLMCLVAGVLRIQGLWD' A
#
# COMPACT_ATOMS: atom_id res chain seq x y z
N MET A 1 -17.49 3.88 -3.86
CA MET A 1 -16.40 2.87 -3.78
C MET A 1 -16.71 1.70 -4.69
N THR A 2 -15.70 1.06 -5.27
CA THR A 2 -15.81 -0.11 -6.15
C THR A 2 -15.09 -1.32 -5.53
N GLY A 3 -15.08 -2.47 -6.20
CA GLY A 3 -14.27 -3.61 -5.75
C GLY A 3 -12.77 -3.33 -5.86
N LEU A 4 -12.34 -2.66 -6.94
CA LEU A 4 -10.93 -2.44 -7.25
C LEU A 4 -10.24 -1.50 -6.26
N ASN A 5 -10.83 -0.34 -5.95
CA ASN A 5 -10.25 0.59 -4.98
C ASN A 5 -10.23 -0.01 -3.57
N THR A 6 -11.22 -0.80 -3.18
CA THR A 6 -11.20 -1.56 -1.92
C THR A 6 -10.02 -2.53 -1.86
N ILE A 7 -9.81 -3.33 -2.91
CA ILE A 7 -8.68 -4.27 -2.99
C ILE A 7 -7.35 -3.51 -2.91
N LEU A 8 -7.18 -2.43 -3.68
CA LEU A 8 -5.95 -1.64 -3.68
C LEU A 8 -5.63 -1.07 -2.29
N ILE A 9 -6.63 -0.59 -1.56
CA ILE A 9 -6.45 -0.07 -0.20
C ILE A 9 -6.05 -1.19 0.77
N LEU A 10 -6.78 -2.31 0.76
CA LEU A 10 -6.51 -3.44 1.65
C LEU A 10 -5.12 -4.04 1.40
N VAL A 11 -4.75 -4.23 0.13
CA VAL A 11 -3.42 -4.70 -0.25
C VAL A 11 -2.35 -3.69 0.14
N GLY A 12 -2.59 -2.39 -0.09
CA GLY A 12 -1.67 -1.33 0.32
C GLY A 12 -1.38 -1.35 1.82
N LEU A 13 -2.41 -1.48 2.66
CA LEU A 13 -2.29 -1.61 4.12
C LEU A 13 -1.59 -2.91 4.54
N PHE A 14 -1.89 -4.02 3.88
CA PHE A 14 -1.22 -5.30 4.11
C PHE A 14 0.30 -5.18 3.83
N LEU A 15 0.67 -4.58 2.69
CA LEU A 15 2.07 -4.36 2.33
C LEU A 15 2.76 -3.41 3.33
N ALA A 16 2.08 -2.40 3.87
CA ALA A 16 2.61 -1.54 4.93
C ALA A 16 2.93 -2.35 6.20
N GLY A 17 2.06 -3.29 6.57
CA GLY A 17 2.35 -4.29 7.62
C GLY A 17 3.60 -5.12 7.28
N GLY A 18 3.75 -5.51 6.02
CA GLY A 18 4.96 -6.15 5.50
C GLY A 18 6.23 -5.31 5.67
N VAL A 19 6.19 -4.00 5.40
CA VAL A 19 7.31 -3.07 5.61
C VAL A 19 7.76 -3.07 7.06
N TYR A 20 6.81 -2.94 7.99
CA TYR A 20 7.10 -2.99 9.42
C TYR A 20 7.73 -4.33 9.82
N SER A 21 7.13 -5.43 9.37
CA SER A 21 7.62 -6.79 9.64
C SER A 21 9.04 -7.00 9.12
N PHE A 22 9.32 -6.63 7.87
CA PHE A 22 10.64 -6.80 7.23
C PHE A 22 11.69 -5.92 7.88
N SER A 23 11.32 -4.71 8.31
CA SER A 23 12.20 -3.84 9.06
C SER A 23 12.58 -4.43 10.42
N LYS A 24 11.69 -5.16 11.09
CA LYS A 24 11.97 -5.84 12.36
C LYS A 24 12.80 -7.12 12.18
N GLN A 25 12.65 -7.79 11.03
CA GLN A 25 13.42 -9.00 10.68
C GLN A 25 14.82 -8.71 10.12
N GLY A 26 15.19 -7.43 9.94
CA GLY A 26 16.52 -7.06 9.43
C GLY A 26 16.72 -7.38 7.94
N MET A 27 15.64 -7.43 7.16
CA MET A 27 15.70 -7.69 5.72
C MET A 27 16.53 -6.63 4.97
N PRO A 28 17.07 -6.94 3.77
CA PRO A 28 17.82 -5.98 2.96
C PRO A 28 17.03 -4.69 2.72
N LYS A 29 17.69 -3.54 2.91
CA LYS A 29 17.05 -2.22 2.81
C LYS A 29 16.37 -1.97 1.45
N GLY A 30 16.95 -2.47 0.36
CA GLY A 30 16.36 -2.36 -0.97
C GLY A 30 14.99 -3.05 -1.07
N VAL A 31 14.81 -4.20 -0.43
CA VAL A 31 13.51 -4.91 -0.41
C VAL A 31 12.48 -4.12 0.40
N ILE A 32 12.90 -3.56 1.54
CA ILE A 32 12.02 -2.73 2.38
C ILE A 32 11.56 -1.48 1.62
N VAL A 33 12.47 -0.81 0.91
CA VAL A 33 12.17 0.37 0.09
C VAL A 33 11.25 0.03 -1.08
N LEU A 34 11.49 -1.09 -1.77
CA LEU A 34 10.61 -1.54 -2.85
C LEU A 34 9.20 -1.83 -2.32
N LEU A 35 9.10 -2.52 -1.19
CA LEU A 35 7.83 -2.87 -0.56
C LEU A 35 7.07 -1.61 -0.07
N SER A 36 7.78 -0.61 0.45
CA SER A 36 7.15 0.65 0.86
C SER A 36 6.62 1.45 -0.33
N ILE A 37 7.36 1.49 -1.45
CA ILE A 37 6.89 2.11 -2.69
C ILE A 37 5.65 1.37 -3.20
N ALA A 38 5.66 0.04 -3.23
CA ALA A 38 4.50 -0.75 -3.68
C ALA A 38 3.27 -0.50 -2.80
N SER A 39 3.44 -0.48 -1.48
CA SER A 39 2.39 -0.13 -0.51
C SER A 39 1.81 1.25 -0.81
N LEU A 40 2.67 2.26 -0.94
CA LEU A 40 2.27 3.64 -1.25
C LEU A 40 1.50 3.72 -2.56
N MET A 41 1.98 3.07 -3.63
CA MET A 41 1.31 3.05 -4.93
C MET A 41 -0.09 2.45 -4.86
N CYS A 42 -0.27 1.33 -4.15
CA CYS A 42 -1.58 0.71 -3.94
C CYS A 42 -2.53 1.63 -3.17
N LEU A 43 -2.07 2.25 -2.07
CA LEU A 43 -2.88 3.17 -1.27
C LEU A 43 -3.29 4.40 -2.07
N VAL A 44 -2.34 5.08 -2.71
CA VAL A 44 -2.61 6.26 -3.53
C VAL A 44 -3.56 5.92 -4.68
N ALA A 45 -3.30 4.83 -5.40
CA ALA A 45 -4.17 4.39 -6.49
C ALA A 45 -5.59 4.05 -6.03
N GLY A 46 -5.74 3.45 -4.85
CA GLY A 46 -7.03 3.15 -4.25
C GLY A 46 -7.80 4.40 -3.85
N VAL A 47 -7.15 5.35 -3.17
CA VAL A 47 -7.78 6.60 -2.69
C VAL A 47 -8.16 7.52 -3.85
N LEU A 48 -7.30 7.65 -4.88
CA LEU A 48 -7.60 8.42 -6.10
C LEU A 48 -8.84 7.90 -6.86
N ARG A 49 -9.24 6.65 -6.63
CA ARG A 49 -10.42 6.02 -7.26
C ARG A 49 -11.68 6.09 -6.41
N ILE A 50 -11.68 6.79 -5.27
CA ILE A 50 -12.89 6.98 -4.46
C ILE A 50 -13.73 8.08 -5.10
N GLN A 51 -14.88 7.70 -5.67
CA GLN A 51 -15.88 8.63 -6.19
C GLN A 51 -16.44 9.51 -5.06
N GLY A 52 -16.60 10.82 -5.29
CA GLY A 52 -17.10 11.78 -4.30
C GLY A 52 -16.06 12.29 -3.30
N LEU A 53 -14.80 11.82 -3.36
CA LEU A 53 -13.73 12.25 -2.44
C LEU A 53 -12.94 13.46 -2.97
N TRP A 54 -13.04 13.73 -4.27
CA TRP A 54 -12.26 14.72 -5.01
C TRP A 54 -13.12 15.77 -5.72
N ASP A 55 -14.43 15.64 -5.61
CA ASP A 55 -15.42 16.62 -6.09
C ASP A 55 -15.53 17.76 -5.06
#